data_AF-A0A4P6WVP3-F1
#
_entry.id   AF-A0A4P6WVP3-F1
#
_cell.length_a   1.000
_cell.length_b   1.000
_cell.length_c   1.000
_cell.angle_alpha   90.00
_cell.angle_beta   90.00
_cell.angle_gamma   90.00
#
_symmetry.space_group_name_H-M   'P 1'
#
loop_
_entity.id
_entity.type
_entity.pdbx_description
1 polymer ?
#
loop_
_entity_poly.entity_id
_entity_poly.type
_entity_poly.pdbx_seq_one_letter_code
_entity_poly.pdbx_strand_id
1 'polypeptide(L)'
;MFLKTALAFLLACTCMASGAQVYRCTDPATKRTTYSDAPCADGTQIVRQRSSEELQLDEDRAAASRRRFYDDQATERSARLNDGQELQAGPSLSKADSHECKRAKHELSIASNIRTLSDRDKTTRVNAAIAAVNASCGTNTELMQKSKRGARVSPLHDAPKPTVITNCTDGFCYDNTGGVYHRSGSDFMTGPNGRTCHRAGSIWNCN
;
A
#
# COMPACT_ATOMS: atom_id res chain seq x y z
N MET A 1 16.50 26.31 -55.86
CA MET A 1 15.81 27.55 -55.50
C MET A 1 14.71 27.38 -54.43
N PHE A 2 14.44 26.17 -53.93
CA PHE A 2 13.37 25.88 -52.95
C PHE A 2 13.82 25.86 -51.48
N LEU A 3 15.13 25.97 -51.20
CA LEU A 3 15.67 25.90 -49.83
C LEU A 3 15.63 27.25 -49.10
N LYS A 4 15.51 28.37 -49.84
CA LYS A 4 15.49 29.73 -49.26
C LYS A 4 14.09 30.17 -48.80
N THR A 5 13.03 29.57 -49.34
CA THR A 5 11.64 29.90 -48.99
C THR A 5 11.15 29.15 -47.75
N ALA A 6 11.78 28.02 -47.39
CA ALA A 6 11.45 27.28 -46.17
C ALA A 6 11.96 27.96 -44.89
N LEU A 7 13.06 28.73 -44.98
CA LEU A 7 13.64 29.42 -43.83
C LEU A 7 12.83 30.67 -43.41
N ALA A 8 12.05 31.24 -44.32
CA ALA A 8 11.24 32.43 -44.06
C ALA A 8 9.95 32.15 -43.28
N PHE A 9 9.47 30.89 -43.26
CA PHE A 9 8.25 30.52 -42.53
C PHE A 9 8.50 30.08 -41.08
N LEU A 10 9.76 29.86 -40.69
CA LEU A 10 10.12 29.38 -39.35
C LEU A 10 10.36 30.49 -38.32
N LEU A 11 10.32 31.77 -38.72
CA LEU A 11 10.62 32.91 -37.84
C LEU A 11 9.38 33.67 -37.34
N ALA A 12 8.17 33.28 -37.74
CA ALA A 12 6.93 34.00 -37.43
C ALA A 12 6.09 33.37 -36.30
N CYS A 13 6.69 32.48 -35.51
CA CYS A 13 6.07 31.92 -34.30
C CYS A 13 6.76 32.45 -33.04
N THR A 14 7.01 33.76 -33.00
CA THR A 14 7.24 34.45 -31.73
C THR A 14 5.96 34.32 -30.92
N CYS A 15 5.98 33.45 -29.91
CA CYS A 15 4.96 33.37 -28.88
C CYS A 15 4.72 34.79 -28.36
N MET A 16 3.60 35.40 -28.73
CA MET A 16 3.15 36.62 -28.07
C MET A 16 3.04 36.26 -26.60
N ALA A 17 3.85 36.92 -25.77
CA ALA A 17 3.71 36.88 -24.33
C ALA A 17 2.29 37.38 -24.03
N SER A 18 1.37 36.44 -23.83
CA SER A 18 -0.01 36.72 -23.49
C SER A 18 -0.03 37.24 -22.06
N GLY A 19 0.10 38.55 -21.90
CA GLY A 19 -0.28 39.21 -20.67
C GLY A 19 -1.79 39.11 -20.58
N ALA A 20 -2.31 38.19 -19.78
CA ALA A 20 -3.75 38.04 -19.56
C ALA A 20 -4.28 39.30 -18.87
N GLN A 21 -4.74 40.27 -19.67
CA GLN A 21 -5.40 41.48 -19.21
C GLN A 21 -6.88 41.37 -19.58
N VAL A 22 -7.76 41.61 -18.61
CA VAL A 22 -9.21 41.55 -18.84
C VAL A 22 -9.71 42.94 -19.22
N TYR A 23 -10.34 43.03 -20.39
CA TYR A 23 -10.95 44.23 -20.94
C TYR A 23 -12.47 44.17 -20.81
N ARG A 24 -13.09 45.29 -20.42
CA ARG A 24 -14.53 45.49 -20.46
C ARG A 24 -14.90 46.05 -21.82
N CYS A 25 -15.49 45.23 -22.68
CA CYS A 25 -15.98 45.62 -23.99
C CYS A 25 -17.46 45.96 -23.92
N THR A 26 -17.87 47.10 -24.49
CA THR A 26 -19.28 47.45 -24.63
C THR A 26 -19.63 47.46 -26.11
N ASP A 27 -20.58 46.62 -26.51
CA ASP A 27 -21.04 46.59 -27.90
C ASP A 27 -21.85 47.88 -28.20
N PRO A 28 -21.47 48.68 -29.21
CA PRO A 28 -22.14 49.94 -29.53
C PRO A 28 -23.59 49.74 -30.01
N ALA A 29 -23.90 48.60 -30.65
CA ALA A 29 -25.20 48.28 -31.23
C ALA A 29 -26.17 47.69 -30.18
N THR A 30 -25.69 46.78 -29.32
CA THR A 30 -26.55 46.07 -28.35
C THR A 30 -26.46 46.61 -26.93
N LYS A 31 -25.51 47.54 -26.65
CA LYS A 31 -25.18 48.06 -25.31
C LYS A 31 -24.80 46.99 -24.27
N ARG A 32 -24.56 45.76 -24.72
CA ARG A 32 -24.17 44.64 -23.86
C ARG A 32 -22.70 44.78 -23.47
N THR A 33 -22.41 44.62 -22.18
CA THR A 33 -21.03 44.53 -21.67
C THR A 33 -20.56 43.07 -21.73
N THR A 34 -19.40 42.84 -22.33
CA THR A 34 -18.72 41.53 -22.39
C THR A 34 -17.29 41.69 -21.89
N TYR A 35 -16.81 40.73 -21.10
CA TYR A 35 -15.42 40.70 -20.62
C TYR A 35 -14.60 39.84 -21.57
N SER A 36 -13.47 40.37 -22.03
CA SER A 36 -12.62 39.75 -23.05
C SER A 36 -11.16 39.81 -22.63
N ASP A 37 -10.43 38.74 -22.89
CA ASP A 37 -8.98 38.67 -22.70
C ASP A 37 -8.22 39.33 -23.89
N ALA A 38 -8.93 39.66 -24.96
CA ALA A 38 -8.43 40.42 -26.10
C ALA A 38 -8.91 41.88 -26.07
N PRO A 39 -8.06 42.85 -26.46
CA PRO A 39 -8.46 44.25 -26.54
C PRO A 39 -9.55 44.47 -27.59
N CYS A 40 -10.50 45.36 -27.29
CA CYS A 40 -11.59 45.75 -28.18
C CYS A 40 -11.60 47.27 -28.38
N ALA A 41 -12.19 47.74 -29.49
CA ALA A 41 -12.13 49.14 -29.91
C ALA A 41 -12.59 50.15 -28.84
N ASP A 42 -13.67 49.82 -28.11
CA ASP A 42 -14.22 50.63 -27.02
C ASP A 42 -13.96 50.00 -25.63
N GLY A 43 -12.88 49.24 -25.51
CA GLY A 43 -12.53 48.48 -24.30
C GLY A 43 -11.86 49.32 -23.23
N THR A 44 -12.30 49.19 -21.99
CA THR A 44 -11.55 49.72 -20.83
C THR A 44 -10.87 48.58 -20.08
N GLN A 45 -9.60 48.77 -19.72
CA GLN A 45 -8.86 47.80 -18.92
C GLN A 45 -9.37 47.82 -17.48
N ILE A 46 -9.70 46.64 -16.94
CA ILE A 46 -10.33 46.53 -15.62
C ILE A 46 -9.28 46.35 -14.53
N VAL A 47 -8.24 45.59 -14.83
CA VAL A 47 -7.14 45.30 -13.91
C VAL A 47 -5.92 46.08 -14.36
N ARG A 48 -5.36 46.90 -13.47
CA ARG A 48 -4.13 47.66 -13.75
C ARG A 48 -3.02 46.67 -14.17
N GLN A 49 -2.41 46.93 -15.32
CA GLN A 49 -1.20 46.21 -15.71
C GLN A 49 -0.12 46.41 -14.64
N ARG A 50 0.41 45.31 -14.12
CA ARG A 50 1.52 45.36 -13.16
C ARG A 50 2.72 46.05 -13.80
N SER A 51 3.37 46.95 -13.06
CA SER A 51 4.59 47.61 -13.53
C SER A 51 5.74 46.60 -13.60
N SER A 52 6.76 46.90 -14.41
CA SER A 52 7.98 46.08 -14.49
C SER A 52 8.64 45.90 -13.13
N GLU A 53 8.68 46.96 -12.31
CA GLU A 53 9.23 46.94 -10.96
C GLU A 53 8.45 46.00 -10.03
N GLU A 54 7.11 45.98 -10.10
CA GLU A 54 6.30 45.10 -9.27
C GLU A 54 6.45 43.63 -9.66
N LEU A 55 6.67 43.35 -10.94
CA LEU A 55 6.97 42.00 -11.42
C LEU A 55 8.35 41.54 -10.93
N GLN A 56 9.36 42.41 -10.98
CA GLN A 56 10.71 42.13 -10.46
C GLN A 56 10.68 41.83 -8.95
N LEU A 57 9.96 42.64 -8.17
CA LEU A 57 9.79 42.42 -6.73
C LEU A 57 9.17 41.06 -6.40
N ASP A 58 8.21 40.61 -7.20
CA ASP A 58 7.60 39.28 -7.02
C ASP A 58 8.54 38.14 -7.43
N GLU A 59 9.29 38.32 -8.51
CA GLU A 59 10.31 37.36 -8.92
C GLU A 59 11.40 37.20 -7.86
N ASP A 60 11.86 38.31 -7.27
CA ASP A 60 12.84 38.33 -6.18
C ASP A 60 12.28 37.64 -4.92
N ARG A 61 11.02 37.93 -4.56
CA ARG A 61 10.35 37.27 -3.44
C ARG A 61 10.23 35.76 -3.66
N ALA A 62 9.85 35.35 -4.87
CA ALA A 62 9.75 33.93 -5.24
C ALA A 62 11.14 33.27 -5.26
N ALA A 63 12.18 33.95 -5.74
CA ALA A 63 13.55 33.46 -5.73
C ALA A 63 14.09 33.30 -4.31
N ALA A 64 13.81 34.25 -3.41
CA ALA A 64 14.20 34.16 -2.01
C ALA A 64 13.53 32.98 -1.29
N SER A 65 12.25 32.73 -1.56
CA SER A 65 11.54 31.56 -1.05
C SER A 65 12.16 30.24 -1.54
N ARG A 66 12.43 30.14 -2.84
CA ARG A 66 13.08 28.96 -3.42
C ARG A 66 14.47 28.71 -2.84
N ARG A 67 15.27 29.76 -2.62
CA ARG A 67 16.60 29.62 -1.99
C ARG A 67 16.50 29.01 -0.60
N ARG A 68 15.62 29.54 0.26
CA ARG A 68 15.38 28.98 1.62
C ARG A 68 15.02 27.50 1.57
N PHE A 69 14.11 27.11 0.66
CA PHE A 69 13.73 25.72 0.50
C PHE A 69 14.92 24.81 0.11
N TYR A 70 15.76 25.25 -0.82
CA TYR A 70 16.94 24.47 -1.23
C TYR A 70 18.01 24.41 -0.14
N ASP A 71 18.22 25.50 0.60
CA ASP A 71 19.16 25.56 1.71
C ASP A 71 18.72 24.63 2.86
N ASP A 72 17.42 24.63 3.20
CA ASP A 72 16.82 23.74 4.17
C ASP A 72 16.99 22.27 3.73
N GLN A 73 16.68 21.96 2.46
CA GLN A 73 16.83 20.61 1.93
C GLN A 73 18.30 20.14 1.92
N ALA A 74 19.25 21.02 1.60
CA ALA A 74 20.68 20.72 1.64
C ALA A 74 21.16 20.47 3.09
N THR A 75 20.66 21.25 4.04
CA THR A 75 20.93 21.09 5.47
C THR A 75 20.37 19.76 5.99
N GLU A 76 19.13 19.44 5.67
CA GLU A 76 18.53 18.14 6.03
C GLU A 76 19.29 16.95 5.43
N ARG A 77 19.69 17.06 4.15
CA ARG A 77 20.45 16.01 3.47
C ARG A 77 21.82 15.81 4.11
N SER A 78 22.53 16.89 4.40
CA SER A 78 23.85 16.81 5.06
C SER A 78 23.73 16.27 6.49
N ALA A 79 22.71 16.67 7.25
CA ALA A 79 22.43 16.13 8.58
C ALA A 79 22.19 14.60 8.53
N ARG A 80 21.41 14.11 7.55
CA ARG A 80 21.21 12.65 7.37
C ARG A 80 22.49 11.90 7.02
N LEU A 81 23.38 12.49 6.23
CA LEU A 81 24.66 11.87 5.89
C LEU A 81 25.59 11.80 7.10
N ASN A 82 25.61 12.86 7.92
CA ASN A 82 26.43 12.91 9.12
C ASN A 82 25.94 11.92 10.19
N ASP A 83 24.61 11.86 10.42
CA ASP A 83 23.98 10.85 11.28
C ASP A 83 24.31 9.41 10.82
N GLY A 84 24.34 9.18 9.50
CA GLY A 84 24.74 7.90 8.91
C GLY A 84 26.23 7.55 9.07
N GLN A 85 27.14 8.53 9.20
CA GLN A 85 28.57 8.29 9.40
C GLN A 85 28.93 8.03 10.87
N GLU A 86 28.22 8.63 11.83
CA GLU A 86 28.45 8.36 13.26
C GLU A 86 28.01 6.94 13.68
N LEU A 87 27.08 6.32 12.93
CA LEU A 87 26.61 4.95 13.15
C LEU A 87 27.60 3.84 12.73
N GLN A 88 28.71 4.15 12.05
CA GLN A 88 29.67 3.13 11.57
C GLN A 88 30.85 2.86 12.52
N ALA A 89 30.96 3.57 13.65
CA ALA A 89 32.07 3.40 14.60
C ALA A 89 31.64 3.16 16.06
N GLY A 90 30.42 2.64 16.28
CA GLY A 90 29.91 2.31 17.61
C GLY A 90 29.91 0.79 17.90
N PRO A 91 30.11 0.37 19.17
CA PRO A 91 29.95 -1.02 19.57
C PRO A 91 28.53 -1.47 19.23
N SER A 92 28.37 -2.71 18.73
CA SER A 92 27.13 -3.27 18.19
C SER A 92 25.88 -2.82 18.96
N LEU A 93 25.26 -1.72 18.52
CA LEU A 93 23.97 -1.29 19.02
C LEU A 93 23.00 -2.43 18.73
N SER A 94 22.19 -2.78 19.72
CA SER A 94 21.16 -3.81 19.57
C SER A 94 20.40 -3.55 18.27
N LYS A 95 20.29 -4.57 17.42
CA LYS A 95 19.64 -4.48 16.11
C LYS A 95 18.22 -3.88 16.21
N ALA A 96 17.58 -4.02 17.37
CA ALA A 96 16.30 -3.43 17.72
C ALA A 96 16.26 -1.88 17.82
N ASP A 97 17.40 -1.23 18.10
CA ASP A 97 17.51 0.23 18.27
C ASP A 97 17.98 0.95 17.00
N SER A 98 18.39 0.18 15.99
CA SER A 98 18.79 0.65 14.67
C SER A 98 17.70 1.50 14.00
N HIS A 99 18.13 2.46 13.18
CA HIS A 99 17.22 3.28 12.38
C HIS A 99 16.40 2.42 11.41
N GLU A 100 17.00 1.35 10.88
CA GLU A 100 16.38 0.35 10.01
C GLU A 100 15.20 -0.34 10.72
N CYS A 101 15.39 -0.76 11.97
CA CYS A 101 14.33 -1.36 12.77
C CYS A 101 13.18 -0.38 13.05
N LYS A 102 13.50 0.88 13.38
CA LYS A 102 12.49 1.93 13.60
C LYS A 102 11.65 2.16 12.34
N ARG A 103 12.29 2.24 11.18
CA ARG A 103 11.61 2.36 9.88
C ARG A 103 10.73 1.15 9.59
N ALA A 104 11.24 -0.07 9.80
CA ALA A 104 10.47 -1.29 9.57
C ALA A 104 9.21 -1.37 10.48
N LYS A 105 9.32 -0.97 11.76
CA LYS A 105 8.18 -0.88 12.68
C LYS A 105 7.14 0.14 12.23
N HIS A 106 7.57 1.28 11.69
CA HIS A 106 6.68 2.29 11.14
C HIS A 106 5.91 1.78 9.91
N GLU A 107 6.61 1.13 8.96
CA GLU A 107 5.98 0.50 7.79
C GLU A 107 4.97 -0.58 8.19
N LEU A 108 5.26 -1.38 9.22
CA LEU A 108 4.32 -2.34 9.79
C LEU A 108 3.07 -1.66 10.34
N SER A 109 3.22 -0.55 11.07
CA SER A 109 2.09 0.24 11.59
C SER A 109 1.21 0.80 10.46
N ILE A 110 1.82 1.29 9.39
CA ILE A 110 1.09 1.72 8.20
C ILE A 110 0.34 0.52 7.60
N ALA A 111 1.03 -0.58 7.31
CA ALA A 111 0.45 -1.76 6.68
C ALA A 111 -0.73 -2.35 7.49
N SER A 112 -0.65 -2.35 8.83
CA SER A 112 -1.72 -2.84 9.69
C SER A 112 -2.93 -1.91 9.73
N ASN A 113 -2.71 -0.59 9.59
CA ASN A 113 -3.74 0.44 9.71
C ASN A 113 -4.47 0.76 8.40
N ILE A 114 -4.04 0.22 7.25
CA ILE A 114 -4.78 0.40 6.01
C ILE A 114 -6.16 -0.25 6.11
N ARG A 115 -7.22 0.55 5.92
CA ARG A 115 -8.63 0.13 5.96
C ARG A 115 -9.25 -0.09 4.58
N THR A 116 -8.60 0.37 3.52
CA THR A 116 -9.14 0.37 2.15
C THR A 116 -8.81 -0.89 1.35
N LEU A 117 -8.03 -1.82 1.92
CA LEU A 117 -7.59 -3.03 1.23
C LEU A 117 -8.49 -4.22 1.55
N SER A 118 -8.57 -5.15 0.59
CA SER A 118 -9.15 -6.47 0.85
C SER A 118 -8.36 -7.23 1.92
N ASP A 119 -9.00 -8.15 2.65
CA ASP A 119 -8.33 -8.95 3.68
C ASP A 119 -7.10 -9.70 3.16
N ARG A 120 -7.15 -10.17 1.91
CA ARG A 120 -6.06 -10.91 1.28
C ARG A 120 -4.87 -9.99 1.01
N ASP A 121 -5.12 -8.81 0.45
CA ASP A 121 -4.05 -7.86 0.15
C ASP A 121 -3.47 -7.25 1.42
N LYS A 122 -4.32 -7.04 2.44
CA LYS A 122 -3.89 -6.63 3.79
C LYS A 122 -2.97 -7.68 4.42
N THR A 123 -3.34 -8.95 4.38
CA THR A 123 -2.52 -10.05 4.92
C THR A 123 -1.14 -10.09 4.24
N THR A 124 -1.11 -10.00 2.91
CA THR A 124 0.15 -9.98 2.15
C THR A 124 1.04 -8.80 2.54
N ARG A 125 0.47 -7.60 2.65
CA ARG A 125 1.23 -6.40 3.02
C ARG A 125 1.73 -6.43 4.46
N VAL A 126 0.88 -6.87 5.39
CA VAL A 126 1.28 -7.02 6.80
C VAL A 126 2.37 -8.08 6.95
N ASN A 127 2.28 -9.21 6.25
CA ASN A 127 3.31 -10.26 6.28
C ASN A 127 4.65 -9.78 5.70
N ALA A 128 4.61 -9.02 4.60
CA ALA A 128 5.82 -8.41 4.05
C ALA A 128 6.45 -7.43 5.06
N ALA A 129 5.65 -6.64 5.76
CA ALA A 129 6.14 -5.72 6.78
C ALA A 129 6.68 -6.45 8.03
N ILE A 130 6.04 -7.54 8.48
CA ILE A 130 6.54 -8.39 9.56
C ILE A 130 7.90 -9.00 9.18
N ALA A 131 8.04 -9.51 7.95
CA ALA A 131 9.32 -10.05 7.47
C ALA A 131 10.43 -8.97 7.46
N ALA A 132 10.09 -7.73 7.07
CA ALA A 132 11.02 -6.61 7.13
C ALA A 132 11.43 -6.25 8.56
N VAL A 133 10.50 -6.29 9.52
CA VAL A 133 10.79 -6.11 10.96
C VAL A 133 11.69 -7.22 11.47
N ASN A 134 11.42 -8.48 11.14
CA ASN A 134 12.27 -9.61 11.54
C ASN A 134 13.70 -9.46 11.01
N ALA A 135 13.85 -9.10 9.74
CA ALA A 135 15.16 -8.86 9.13
C ALA A 135 15.88 -7.66 9.76
N SER A 136 15.18 -6.56 10.01
CA SER A 136 15.79 -5.28 10.43
C SER A 136 16.00 -5.17 11.93
N CYS A 137 15.15 -5.81 12.74
CA CYS A 137 15.20 -5.78 14.20
C CYS A 137 15.82 -7.04 14.82
N GLY A 138 16.00 -8.12 14.03
CA GLY A 138 16.45 -9.41 14.55
C GLY A 138 15.39 -10.18 15.33
N THR A 139 14.10 -9.87 15.10
CA THR A 139 12.97 -10.56 15.73
C THR A 139 12.51 -11.77 14.90
N ASN A 140 11.72 -12.65 15.51
CA ASN A 140 11.07 -13.78 14.85
C ASN A 140 9.55 -13.75 15.07
N THR A 141 8.93 -12.61 14.77
CA THR A 141 7.47 -12.47 14.83
C THR A 141 6.83 -13.36 13.77
N GLU A 142 5.84 -14.16 14.17
CA GLU A 142 5.12 -15.02 13.25
C GLU A 142 4.35 -14.22 12.20
N LEU A 143 4.36 -14.72 10.97
CA LEU A 143 3.56 -14.14 9.88
C LEU A 143 2.08 -14.43 10.13
N MET A 144 1.22 -13.48 9.79
CA MET A 144 -0.22 -13.69 9.79
C MET A 144 -0.58 -14.74 8.74
N GLN A 145 -0.73 -15.98 9.16
CA GLN A 145 -1.39 -16.99 8.35
C GLN A 145 -2.89 -16.78 8.50
N LYS A 146 -3.58 -16.54 7.38
CA LYS A 146 -5.03 -16.64 7.37
C LYS A 146 -5.33 -18.09 7.75
N SER A 147 -5.80 -18.32 8.97
CA SER A 147 -6.27 -19.64 9.38
C SER A 147 -7.21 -20.09 8.27
N LYS A 148 -6.88 -21.17 7.56
CA LYS A 148 -7.86 -21.88 6.74
C LYS A 148 -8.88 -22.46 7.73
N ARG A 149 -9.77 -21.62 8.28
CA ARG A 149 -11.01 -22.04 8.92
C ARG A 149 -11.80 -22.71 7.79
N GLY A 150 -11.58 -24.02 7.66
CA GLY A 150 -12.06 -24.84 6.55
C GLY A 150 -11.22 -26.08 6.25
N ALA A 151 -9.95 -26.14 6.68
CA ALA A 151 -9.21 -27.39 6.71
C ALA A 151 -9.02 -27.80 8.16
N ARG A 152 -9.88 -28.71 8.66
CA ARG A 152 -9.60 -29.47 9.87
C ARG A 152 -8.27 -30.20 9.65
N VAL A 153 -7.18 -29.62 10.11
CA VAL A 153 -6.04 -30.42 10.52
C VAL A 153 -6.34 -30.75 11.98
N SER A 154 -7.08 -31.84 12.20
CA SER A 154 -6.93 -32.55 13.46
C SER A 154 -5.44 -32.85 13.59
N PRO A 155 -4.81 -32.62 14.76
CA PRO A 155 -3.48 -33.13 14.99
C PRO A 155 -3.51 -34.61 14.61
N LEU A 156 -2.63 -35.04 13.71
CA LEU A 156 -2.19 -36.43 13.65
C LEU A 156 -1.46 -36.68 14.99
N HIS A 157 -2.21 -36.74 16.09
CA HIS A 157 -1.81 -37.57 17.20
C HIS A 157 -2.04 -38.98 16.69
N ASP A 158 -0.95 -39.73 16.60
CA ASP A 158 -0.96 -41.18 16.53
C ASP A 158 -1.84 -41.72 17.67
N ALA A 159 -3.14 -41.77 17.42
CA ALA A 159 -4.07 -42.41 18.33
C ALA A 159 -3.66 -43.89 18.33
N PRO A 160 -3.32 -44.47 19.50
CA PRO A 160 -2.97 -45.87 19.59
C PRO A 160 -4.08 -46.67 18.94
N LYS A 161 -3.71 -47.59 18.04
CA LYS A 161 -4.65 -48.40 17.25
C LYS A 161 -5.71 -49.00 18.19
N PRO A 162 -6.96 -48.54 18.16
CA PRO A 162 -7.97 -49.07 19.06
C PRO A 162 -8.28 -50.50 18.64
N THR A 163 -8.18 -51.43 19.59
CA THR A 163 -8.34 -52.86 19.29
C THR A 163 -9.78 -53.34 19.48
N VAL A 164 -10.65 -52.58 20.16
CA VAL A 164 -12.02 -53.03 20.47
C VAL A 164 -13.03 -51.86 20.51
N ILE A 165 -14.09 -51.97 19.70
CA ILE A 165 -15.30 -51.13 19.80
C ILE A 165 -16.14 -51.63 20.97
N THR A 166 -16.38 -50.77 21.97
CA THR A 166 -17.02 -51.13 23.24
C THR A 166 -18.53 -50.91 23.24
N ASN A 167 -19.00 -49.84 22.57
CA ASN A 167 -20.43 -49.50 22.53
C ASN A 167 -20.80 -48.82 21.20
N CYS A 168 -22.00 -49.07 20.69
CA CYS A 168 -22.58 -48.38 19.54
C CYS A 168 -24.02 -47.93 19.84
N THR A 169 -24.32 -46.66 19.62
CA THR A 169 -25.65 -46.03 19.79
C THR A 169 -26.05 -45.23 18.55
N ASP A 170 -27.17 -45.57 17.90
CA ASP A 170 -27.96 -44.82 16.88
C ASP A 170 -27.24 -43.89 15.87
N GLY A 171 -25.97 -44.15 15.60
CA GLY A 171 -25.16 -43.36 14.66
C GLY A 171 -23.70 -43.21 15.06
N PHE A 172 -23.35 -43.53 16.32
CA PHE A 172 -21.99 -43.41 16.83
C PHE A 172 -21.53 -44.70 17.50
N CYS A 173 -20.27 -45.06 17.32
CA CYS A 173 -19.61 -46.11 18.07
C CYS A 173 -18.41 -45.54 18.83
N TYR A 174 -18.13 -46.11 19.98
CA TYR A 174 -17.05 -45.69 20.87
C TYR A 174 -16.09 -46.86 21.08
N ASP A 175 -14.80 -46.57 21.14
CA ASP A 175 -13.77 -47.56 21.47
C ASP A 175 -13.38 -47.51 22.96
N ASN A 176 -12.47 -48.41 23.36
CA ASN A 176 -11.94 -48.49 24.72
C ASN A 176 -10.94 -47.37 25.09
N THR A 177 -10.61 -46.49 24.15
CA THR A 177 -9.68 -45.37 24.30
C THR A 177 -10.38 -44.00 24.18
N GLY A 178 -11.70 -43.97 24.01
CA GLY A 178 -12.50 -42.74 23.87
C GLY A 178 -12.60 -42.22 22.43
N GLY A 179 -12.18 -42.98 21.43
CA GLY A 179 -12.36 -42.65 20.02
C GLY A 179 -13.82 -42.77 19.60
N VAL A 180 -14.27 -41.82 18.76
CA VAL A 180 -15.65 -41.74 18.27
C VAL A 180 -15.69 -42.06 16.79
N TYR A 181 -16.56 -43.00 16.43
CA TYR A 181 -16.77 -43.49 15.08
C TYR A 181 -18.16 -43.13 14.60
N HIS A 182 -18.25 -42.53 13.43
CA HIS A 182 -19.51 -42.16 12.80
C HIS A 182 -19.98 -43.32 11.93
N ARG A 183 -21.13 -43.89 12.26
CA ARG A 183 -21.69 -45.04 11.55
C ARG A 183 -22.42 -44.56 10.29
N SER A 184 -22.00 -45.07 9.14
CA SER A 184 -22.57 -44.74 7.82
C SER A 184 -23.44 -45.87 7.25
N GLY A 185 -23.61 -46.98 7.99
CA GLY A 185 -24.47 -48.10 7.65
C GLY A 185 -24.39 -49.25 8.66
N SER A 186 -24.92 -50.43 8.30
CA SER A 186 -24.78 -51.65 9.12
C SER A 186 -23.31 -52.07 9.28
N ASP A 187 -22.55 -51.95 8.19
CA ASP A 187 -21.22 -52.55 8.01
C ASP A 187 -20.11 -51.53 7.76
N PHE A 188 -20.41 -50.24 7.80
CA PHE A 188 -19.45 -49.16 7.55
C PHE A 188 -19.49 -48.09 8.63
N MET A 189 -18.32 -47.59 9.01
CA MET A 189 -18.15 -46.43 9.89
C MET A 189 -16.88 -45.65 9.53
N THR A 190 -16.82 -44.39 9.94
CA THR A 190 -15.65 -43.52 9.76
C THR A 190 -15.09 -43.15 11.13
N GLY A 191 -13.82 -43.46 11.34
CA GLY A 191 -13.11 -43.20 12.61
C GLY A 191 -12.63 -41.75 12.76
N PRO A 192 -12.08 -41.41 13.94
CA PRO A 192 -11.64 -40.06 14.28
C PRO A 192 -10.44 -39.58 13.43
N ASN A 193 -9.69 -40.52 12.85
CA ASN A 193 -8.61 -40.27 11.90
C ASN A 193 -9.10 -40.14 10.43
N GLY A 194 -10.42 -40.13 10.20
CA GLY A 194 -11.03 -40.04 8.86
C GLY A 194 -10.95 -41.34 8.05
N ARG A 195 -10.45 -42.43 8.62
CA ARG A 195 -10.36 -43.74 7.99
C ARG A 195 -11.69 -44.48 8.05
N THR A 196 -11.99 -45.26 7.03
CA THR A 196 -13.22 -46.06 6.96
C THR A 196 -12.96 -47.45 7.53
N CYS A 197 -13.82 -47.87 8.44
CA CYS A 197 -13.84 -49.24 8.93
C CYS A 197 -15.00 -50.01 8.28
N HIS A 198 -14.75 -51.28 8.00
CA HIS A 198 -15.76 -52.22 7.53
C HIS A 198 -15.94 -53.35 8.53
N ARG A 199 -17.15 -53.89 8.61
CA ARG A 199 -17.47 -55.04 9.48
C ARG A 199 -17.12 -56.35 8.79
N ALA A 200 -16.33 -57.19 9.44
CA ALA A 200 -16.04 -58.57 9.04
C ALA A 200 -16.57 -59.51 10.13
N GLY A 201 -17.81 -59.97 9.99
CA GLY A 201 -18.51 -60.73 11.03
C GLY A 201 -18.75 -59.90 12.29
N SER A 202 -18.20 -60.33 13.43
CA SER A 202 -18.32 -59.61 14.71
C SER A 202 -17.22 -58.58 14.94
N ILE A 203 -16.23 -58.47 14.04
CA ILE A 203 -15.04 -57.62 14.22
C ILE A 203 -15.11 -56.43 13.26
N TRP A 204 -14.64 -55.27 13.71
CA TRP A 204 -14.45 -54.07 12.89
C TRP A 204 -13.02 -53.97 12.38
N ASN A 205 -12.84 -53.89 11.06
CA ASN A 205 -11.55 -53.73 10.43
C ASN A 205 -11.41 -52.29 9.93
N CYS A 206 -10.61 -51.50 10.65
CA CYS A 206 -10.32 -50.10 10.37
C CYS A 206 -8.95 -49.98 9.69
N ASN A 207 -8.93 -49.49 8.44
CA ASN A 207 -7.74 -49.44 7.60
C ASN A 207 -7.57 -48.11 6.91
#